data_AF-A0AAV3SV11-F1
#
_entry.id   AF-A0AAV3SV11-F1
#
_cell.length_a   1.000
_cell.length_b   1.000
_cell.length_c   1.000
_cell.angle_alpha   90.00
_cell.angle_beta   90.00
_cell.angle_gamma   90.00
#
_symmetry.space_group_name_H-M   'P 1'
#
loop_
_entity.id
_entity.type
_entity.pdbx_description
1 polymer ?
#
loop_
_entity_poly.entity_id
_entity_poly.type
_entity_poly.pdbx_seq_one_letter_code
_entity_poly.pdbx_strand_id
1 'polypeptide(L)' 'MAVEPDAAPIPRLARADLLLLAFPLLFAGVYGALAVNSGDGIPPLAGASVACCLLIVDGVFLNPPVDD' A
#
# COMPACT_ATOMS: atom_id res chain seq x y z
N MET A 1 28.44 31.54 -12.83
CA MET A 1 28.54 30.49 -11.80
C MET A 1 27.27 29.66 -11.94
N ALA A 2 27.35 28.52 -12.63
CA ALA A 2 26.21 27.65 -12.83
C ALA A 2 26.02 26.82 -11.55
N VAL A 3 24.82 26.86 -10.98
CA VAL A 3 24.42 25.94 -9.91
C VAL A 3 24.06 24.63 -10.59
N GLU A 4 24.95 23.65 -10.53
CA GLU A 4 24.59 22.28 -10.86
C GLU A 4 23.59 21.83 -9.78
N PRO A 5 22.36 21.40 -10.13
CA PRO A 5 21.45 20.87 -9.13
C PRO A 5 22.10 19.60 -8.58
N ASP A 6 22.57 19.67 -7.34
CA ASP A 6 22.93 18.50 -6.55
C ASP A 6 21.68 17.63 -6.51
N ALA A 7 21.66 16.57 -7.33
CA ALA A 7 20.56 15.64 -7.37
C ALA A 7 20.57 14.93 -6.02
N ALA A 8 19.77 15.45 -5.08
CA ALA A 8 19.66 14.88 -3.75
C ALA A 8 19.43 13.37 -3.90
N PRO A 9 20.22 12.53 -3.21
CA PRO A 9 20.04 11.09 -3.28
C PRO A 9 18.60 10.77 -2.89
N ILE A 10 17.89 10.03 -3.75
CA ILE A 10 16.51 9.64 -3.45
C ILE A 10 16.55 8.85 -2.14
N PRO A 11 15.89 9.35 -1.06
CA PRO A 11 15.91 8.65 0.20
C PRO A 11 15.31 7.27 -0.01
N ARG A 12 16.03 6.24 0.45
CA ARG A 12 15.54 4.86 0.40
C ARG A 12 14.27 4.81 1.24
N LEU A 13 13.13 4.51 0.60
CA LEU A 13 11.86 4.43 1.30
C LEU A 13 11.93 3.33 2.35
N ALA A 14 11.54 3.63 3.59
CA ALA A 14 11.48 2.63 4.62
C ALA A 14 10.37 1.62 4.29
N ARG A 15 10.53 0.38 4.72
CA ARG A 15 9.50 -0.66 4.55
C ARG A 15 8.16 -0.24 5.18
N ALA A 16 8.21 0.49 6.29
CA ALA A 16 7.04 1.05 6.94
C ALA A 16 6.28 2.03 6.03
N ASP A 17 6.99 2.92 5.33
CA ASP A 17 6.39 3.88 4.39
C ASP A 17 5.73 3.17 3.20
N LEU A 18 6.38 2.12 2.68
CA LEU A 18 5.84 1.29 1.61
C LEU A 18 4.58 0.55 2.05
N LEU A 19 4.54 0.02 3.27
CA LEU A 19 3.34 -0.63 3.81
C LEU A 19 2.19 0.36 3.97
N LEU A 20 2.48 1.56 4.50
CA LEU A 20 1.49 2.63 4.62
C LEU A 20 0.91 3.04 3.26
N LEU A 21 1.74 3.10 2.21
CA LEU A 21 1.28 3.37 0.86
C LEU A 21 0.53 2.19 0.24
N ALA A 22 0.93 0.96 0.54
CA ALA A 22 0.33 -0.24 -0.02
C ALA A 22 -1.12 -0.47 0.46
N PHE A 23 -1.46 -0.16 1.71
CA PHE A 23 -2.83 -0.32 2.23
C PHE A 23 -3.92 0.38 1.41
N PRO A 24 -3.87 1.72 1.19
CA PRO A 24 -4.90 2.40 0.42
C PRO A 24 -4.89 1.99 -1.06
N LEU A 25 -3.71 1.70 -1.63
CA LEU A 25 -3.61 1.24 -3.03
C LEU A 25 -4.23 -0.14 -3.23
N LEU A 26 -3.95 -1.08 -2.33
CA LEU A 26 -4.52 -2.42 -2.35
C LEU A 26 -6.04 -2.34 -2.17
N PHE A 27 -6.50 -1.55 -1.19
CA PHE A 27 -7.93 -1.37 -0.95
C PHE A 27 -8.63 -0.80 -2.19
N ALA A 28 -8.12 0.31 -2.74
CA ALA A 28 -8.72 0.97 -3.90
C ALA A 28 -8.71 0.06 -5.13
N GLY A 29 -7.61 -0.67 -5.36
CA GLY A 29 -7.48 -1.62 -6.47
C GLY A 29 -8.47 -2.78 -6.37
N VAL A 30 -8.54 -3.44 -5.20
CA VAL A 30 -9.45 -4.57 -4.98
C VAL A 30 -10.91 -4.12 -4.98
N TYR A 31 -11.23 -3.03 -4.27
CA TYR A 31 -12.58 -2.47 -4.25
C TYR A 31 -13.02 -2.11 -5.66
N GLY A 32 -12.21 -1.34 -6.40
CA GLY A 32 -12.52 -0.94 -7.77
C GLY A 32 -12.73 -2.14 -8.69
N ALA A 33 -11.84 -3.13 -8.65
CA ALA A 33 -11.93 -4.34 -9.47
C ALA A 33 -13.16 -5.20 -9.16
N LEU A 34 -13.60 -5.26 -7.90
CA LEU A 34 -14.82 -5.97 -7.52
C LEU A 34 -16.08 -5.15 -7.79
N ALA A 35 -16.01 -3.83 -7.60
CA ALA A 35 -17.13 -2.91 -7.78
C ALA A 35 -17.63 -2.87 -9.23
N VAL A 36 -16.74 -2.96 -10.23
CA VAL A 36 -17.18 -3.01 -11.64
C VAL A 36 -18.04 -4.23 -11.98
N ASN A 37 -17.99 -5.27 -11.15
CA ASN A 37 -18.75 -6.52 -11.33
C ASN A 37 -19.87 -6.69 -10.29
N SER A 38 -20.06 -5.73 -9.38
CA SER A 38 -20.98 -5.86 -8.25
C SER A 38 -22.11 -4.85 -8.36
N GLY A 39 -23.35 -5.29 -8.12
CA GLY A 39 -24.53 -4.42 -8.07
C GLY A 39 -24.72 -3.67 -6.75
N ASP A 40 -23.88 -3.97 -5.75
CA ASP A 40 -23.86 -3.36 -4.42
C ASP A 40 -22.40 -3.22 -3.94
N GLY A 41 -22.15 -2.28 -3.03
CA GLY A 41 -20.83 -1.96 -2.48
C GLY A 41 -20.36 -2.91 -1.37
N ILE A 42 -21.25 -3.72 -0.78
CA ILE A 42 -20.92 -4.62 0.33
C ILE A 42 -19.88 -5.68 -0.08
N PRO A 43 -20.04 -6.45 -1.17
CA PRO A 43 -19.05 -7.47 -1.54
C PRO A 43 -17.66 -6.89 -1.88
N PRO A 44 -17.55 -5.80 -2.67
CA PRO A 44 -16.27 -5.12 -2.92
C PRO A 44 -15.61 -4.61 -1.63
N LEU A 45 -16.38 -4.03 -0.71
CA LEU A 45 -15.88 -3.56 0.57
C LEU A 45 -15.30 -4.72 1.39
N ALA A 46 -16.05 -5.79 1.55
CA ALA A 46 -15.61 -6.97 2.30
C ALA A 46 -14.34 -7.58 1.68
N GLY A 47 -14.29 -7.74 0.35
CA GLY A 47 -13.13 -8.28 -0.36
C GLY A 47 -11.88 -7.41 -0.20
N ALA A 48 -12.02 -6.10 -0.35
CA ALA A 48 -10.92 -5.15 -0.17
C ALA A 48 -10.40 -5.13 1.27
N SER A 49 -11.30 -5.18 2.26
CA SER A 49 -10.92 -5.29 3.68
C SER A 49 -10.16 -6.57 3.97
N VAL A 50 -10.60 -7.72 3.46
CA VAL A 50 -9.88 -9.01 3.62
C VAL A 50 -8.49 -8.93 3.01
N ALA A 51 -8.34 -8.36 1.81
CA ALA A 51 -7.03 -8.19 1.18
C ALA A 51 -6.08 -7.33 2.04
N CYS A 52 -6.58 -6.24 2.61
CA CYS A 52 -5.81 -5.43 3.55
C CYS A 52 -5.41 -6.20 4.80
N CYS A 53 -6.30 -7.02 5.38
CA CYS A 53 -5.96 -7.85 6.54
C CYS A 53 -4.81 -8.82 6.23
N LEU A 54 -4.74 -9.39 5.03
CA LEU A 54 -3.61 -10.24 4.62
C LEU A 54 -2.30 -9.45 4.61
N LEU A 55 -2.31 -8.22 4.10
CA LEU A 55 -1.14 -7.34 4.12
C LEU A 55 -0.76 -6.92 5.55
N ILE A 56 -1.72 -6.74 6.46
CA ILE A 56 -1.43 -6.49 7.89
C ILE A 56 -0.74 -7.72 8.49
N VAL A 57 -1.29 -8.92 8.27
CA VAL A 57 -0.69 -10.17 8.78
C VAL A 57 0.74 -10.32 8.27
N ASP A 58 0.96 -10.14 6.98
CA ASP A 58 2.29 -10.22 6.39
C ASP A 58 3.22 -9.10 6.89
N GLY A 59 2.85 -7.85 6.70
CA GLY A 59 3.72 -6.69 6.90
C GLY A 59 3.92 -6.27 8.36
N VAL A 60 3.06 -6.70 9.28
CA VAL A 60 3.14 -6.33 10.71
C VAL A 60 3.52 -7.50 11.59
N PHE A 61 3.07 -8.73 11.28
CA PHE A 61 3.29 -9.89 12.15
C PHE A 61 4.32 -10.89 11.62
N LEU A 62 4.27 -11.24 10.34
CA LEU A 62 5.18 -12.24 9.76
C LEU A 62 6.52 -11.63 9.35
N ASN A 63 6.47 -10.44 8.77
CA ASN A 63 7.60 -9.71 8.20
C ASN A 63 7.57 -8.24 8.64
N PRO A 64 7.66 -7.95 9.95
CA PRO A 64 7.59 -6.59 10.46
C PRO A 64 8.69 -5.70 9.88
N PRO A 65 8.45 -4.38 9.71
CA PRO A 65 9.51 -3.45 9.41
C PRO A 65 10.52 -3.45 10.55
N VAL A 66 11.75 -3.83 10.24
CA VAL A 66 12.92 -3.62 11.09
C VAL A 66 13.57 -2.32 10.64
N ASP A 67 13.94 -1.49 11.60
CA ASP A 67 14.76 -0.30 11.33
C ASP A 67 16.15 -0.78 10.87
N ASP A 68 16.55 -0.37 9.65
CA ASP A 68 17.91 -0.58 9.11
C ASP A 68 18.91 0.41 9.74
#